data_AF-A0A1H0TBS6-F1
#
_entry.id   AF-A0A1H0TBS6-F1
#
_cell.length_a   1.000
_cell.length_b   1.000
_cell.length_c   1.000
_cell.angle_alpha   90.00
_cell.angle_beta   90.00
_cell.angle_gamma   90.00
#
_symmetry.space_group_name_H-M   'P 1'
#
loop_
_entity.id
_entity.type
_entity.pdbx_description
1 polymer ?
#
loop_
_entity_poly.entity_id
_entity_poly.type
_entity_poly.pdbx_seq_one_letter_code
_entity_poly.pdbx_strand_id
1 'polypeptide(L)'
;MIASLVLVLGLIAVAAIVLAGRRTRQRNASAPATTAPNASSPNRVGGGQPRLDDQLDRWVAAGLLTSAQSAAIRAHEAAAEAASWHAPAEASATDDRGAPRAVDRFRGMSSVAEALGYLGGALALGGLVLSVSRYWPDLGVTARLALTGGATVLLLVGGALVPHTAVATMARLRSVLWLVASAATAGLVLVAMRDWAGVTADRTLILAASGAVSVESGLLWWGRNRPLQQLGFLAGGTLFAAAAVAEFAAPPAPAGLAVWTIGAVLVAVGLRRRIQAPRMTETFGAVAILVGGVMASNGWPGPGLLLLTGSALALVAGALVPGIAAQREDQFVLGLPGAVGTVLATPETLSHFVQGAAVATGLVTYVAGLALFYVGDRRLTRLPIVVEVAGTVTVLASPALTWNQWHGFAPTFGAATAVGVVVLGIVRDKLMLSAAGSVGLLVNIPWIIVWYFPGQGRVPLLIAVSGALILCIAVLLARTGHHRHRPAL
;
A
#
# COMPACT_ATOMS: atom_id res chain seq x y z
N MET A 1 -26.44 27.14 -3.63
CA MET A 1 -27.21 25.89 -3.87
C MET A 1 -27.27 25.53 -5.36
N ILE A 2 -27.95 26.31 -6.22
CA ILE A 2 -28.03 26.02 -7.67
C ILE A 2 -26.65 26.15 -8.35
N ALA A 3 -25.85 27.15 -7.99
CA ALA A 3 -24.52 27.37 -8.59
C ALA A 3 -23.54 26.19 -8.35
N SER A 4 -23.53 25.58 -7.16
CA SER A 4 -22.63 24.46 -6.83
C SER A 4 -23.07 23.15 -7.52
N LEU A 5 -24.38 22.92 -7.65
CA LEU A 5 -24.94 21.78 -8.40
C LEU A 5 -24.65 21.91 -9.90
N VAL A 6 -24.78 23.13 -10.45
CA VAL A 6 -24.45 23.45 -11.85
C VAL A 6 -22.96 23.27 -12.13
N LEU A 7 -22.08 23.57 -11.17
CA LEU A 7 -20.64 23.40 -11.32
C LEU A 7 -20.23 21.91 -11.32
N VAL A 8 -20.83 21.10 -10.45
CA VAL A 8 -20.61 19.64 -10.41
C VAL A 8 -21.17 18.95 -11.66
N LEU A 9 -22.39 19.30 -12.08
CA LEU A 9 -22.99 18.79 -13.32
C LEU A 9 -22.20 19.24 -14.56
N GLY A 10 -21.69 20.48 -14.55
CA GLY A 10 -20.80 21.01 -15.58
C GLY A 10 -19.50 20.21 -15.69
N LEU A 11 -18.85 19.88 -14.57
CA LEU A 11 -17.65 19.04 -14.56
C LEU A 11 -17.91 17.62 -15.09
N ILE A 12 -19.04 17.01 -14.71
CA ILE A 12 -19.47 15.70 -15.22
C ILE A 12 -19.73 15.75 -16.73
N ALA A 13 -20.40 16.80 -17.21
CA ALA A 13 -20.69 17.00 -18.63
C ALA A 13 -19.40 17.23 -19.44
N VAL A 14 -18.46 18.03 -18.94
CA VAL A 14 -17.15 18.25 -19.58
C VAL A 14 -16.35 16.94 -19.64
N ALA A 15 -16.33 16.15 -18.56
CA ALA A 15 -15.68 14.84 -18.56
C ALA A 15 -16.33 13.89 -19.59
N ALA A 16 -17.66 13.86 -19.68
CA ALA A 16 -18.39 13.06 -20.65
C ALA A 16 -18.12 13.49 -22.11
N ILE A 17 -18.06 14.80 -22.38
CA ILE A 17 -17.74 15.37 -23.70
C ILE A 17 -16.30 15.04 -24.11
N VAL A 18 -15.35 15.14 -23.19
CA VAL A 18 -13.94 14.77 -23.44
C VAL A 18 -13.81 13.27 -23.71
N LEU A 19 -14.53 12.42 -22.99
CA LEU A 19 -14.60 10.98 -23.25
C LEU A 19 -15.24 10.67 -24.61
N ALA A 20 -16.30 11.38 -24.99
CA ALA A 20 -16.98 11.20 -26.28
C ALA A 20 -16.10 11.64 -27.46
N GLY A 21 -15.38 12.77 -27.34
CA GLY A 21 -14.49 13.29 -28.37
C GLY A 21 -13.25 12.41 -28.64
N ARG A 22 -12.76 11.68 -27.63
CA ARG A 22 -11.66 10.72 -27.82
C ARG A 22 -12.12 9.48 -28.59
N ARG A 23 -13.36 9.01 -28.39
CA ARG A 23 -13.92 7.87 -29.12
C ARG A 23 -14.06 8.15 -30.62
N THR A 24 -14.47 9.36 -31.01
CA THR A 24 -14.58 9.75 -32.42
C THR A 24 -13.21 9.93 -33.09
N ARG A 25 -12.20 10.49 -32.40
CA ARG A 25 -10.83 10.57 -32.96
C ARG A 25 -10.19 9.21 -33.18
N GLN A 26 -10.34 8.25 -32.26
CA GLN A 26 -9.81 6.90 -32.44
C GLN A 26 -10.52 6.13 -33.56
N ARG A 27 -11.84 6.31 -33.70
CA ARG A 27 -12.63 5.67 -34.77
C ARG A 27 -12.29 6.24 -36.16
N ASN A 28 -11.96 7.52 -36.24
CA ASN A 28 -11.55 8.17 -37.51
C ASN A 28 -10.09 7.87 -37.87
N ALA A 29 -9.22 7.58 -36.89
CA ALA A 29 -7.84 7.17 -37.14
C ALA A 29 -7.69 5.69 -37.58
N SER A 30 -8.78 4.91 -37.53
CA SER A 30 -8.79 3.47 -37.86
C SER A 30 -9.68 3.14 -39.07
N ALA A 31 -10.09 4.14 -39.86
CA ALA A 31 -10.66 3.90 -41.18
C ALA A 31 -9.53 3.44 -42.13
N PRO A 32 -9.59 2.22 -42.68
CA PRO A 32 -8.53 1.70 -43.54
C PRO A 32 -8.54 2.44 -44.89
N ALA A 33 -7.40 3.00 -45.25
CA ALA A 33 -7.15 3.48 -46.60
C ALA A 33 -7.22 2.29 -47.57
N THR A 34 -8.01 2.49 -48.62
CA THR A 34 -8.35 1.57 -49.70
C THR A 34 -7.11 1.00 -50.41
N THR A 35 -7.03 -0.34 -50.40
CA THR A 35 -6.58 -1.24 -51.49
C THR A 35 -5.54 -0.76 -52.50
N ALA A 36 -4.35 -1.39 -52.44
CA ALA A 36 -3.47 -1.61 -53.59
C ALA A 36 -3.19 -3.13 -53.73
N PRO A 37 -3.00 -3.66 -54.95
CA PRO A 37 -3.08 -5.10 -55.21
C PRO A 37 -1.77 -5.86 -54.96
N ASN A 38 -1.95 -7.11 -54.53
CA ASN A 38 -0.96 -8.13 -54.19
C ASN A 38 0.14 -8.33 -55.25
N ALA A 39 1.39 -8.32 -54.78
CA ALA A 39 2.50 -9.04 -55.40
C ALA A 39 2.86 -10.24 -54.52
N SER A 40 2.73 -11.42 -55.11
CA SER A 40 3.00 -12.75 -54.59
C SER A 40 4.41 -12.91 -53.99
N SER A 41 4.49 -13.27 -52.70
CA SER A 41 5.68 -13.87 -52.09
C SER A 41 5.51 -15.39 -51.97
N PRO A 42 6.44 -16.21 -52.48
CA PRO A 42 6.32 -17.67 -52.43
C PRO A 42 6.78 -18.21 -51.06
N ASN A 43 5.95 -19.10 -50.51
CA ASN A 43 6.32 -20.27 -49.71
C ASN A 43 7.27 -20.06 -48.50
N ARG A 44 6.72 -19.66 -47.35
CA ARG A 44 7.33 -19.93 -46.03
C ARG A 44 7.04 -21.38 -45.62
N VAL A 45 8.01 -22.25 -45.88
CA VAL A 45 8.14 -23.56 -45.21
C VAL A 45 8.71 -23.31 -43.80
N GLY A 46 8.21 -24.05 -42.80
CA GLY A 46 8.35 -23.80 -41.36
C GLY A 46 9.75 -23.43 -40.87
N GLY A 47 9.87 -22.24 -40.27
CA GLY A 47 11.09 -21.73 -39.67
C GLY A 47 11.37 -22.36 -38.30
N GLY A 48 12.03 -23.52 -38.29
CA GLY A 48 12.92 -23.87 -37.18
C GLY A 48 14.08 -22.89 -37.18
N GLN A 49 14.41 -22.29 -36.04
CA GLN A 49 15.62 -21.46 -35.95
C GLN A 49 16.83 -22.30 -36.39
N PRO A 50 17.73 -21.77 -37.25
CA PRO A 50 18.90 -22.51 -37.69
C PRO A 50 19.72 -22.93 -36.47
N ARG A 51 20.18 -24.18 -36.44
CA ARG A 51 21.02 -24.68 -35.33
C ARG A 51 22.25 -23.78 -35.21
N LEU A 52 22.71 -23.56 -33.98
CA LEU A 52 23.83 -22.66 -33.68
C LEU A 52 25.06 -23.00 -34.52
N ASP A 53 25.33 -24.29 -34.74
CA ASP A 53 26.44 -24.76 -35.57
C ASP A 53 26.36 -24.24 -37.01
N ASP A 54 25.18 -24.29 -37.62
CA ASP A 54 24.95 -23.80 -38.99
C ASP A 54 25.11 -22.27 -39.08
N GLN A 55 24.94 -21.54 -37.96
CA GLN A 55 25.15 -20.09 -37.91
C GLN A 55 26.64 -19.77 -37.76
N LEU A 56 27.33 -20.47 -36.87
CA LEU A 56 28.77 -20.29 -36.63
C LEU A 56 29.58 -20.61 -37.88
N ASP A 57 29.27 -21.70 -38.58
CA ASP A 57 29.97 -22.08 -39.81
C ASP A 57 29.76 -21.04 -40.92
N ARG A 58 28.55 -20.47 -41.03
CA ARG A 58 28.27 -19.36 -41.95
C ARG A 58 29.06 -18.10 -41.60
N TRP A 59 29.23 -17.78 -40.33
CA TRP A 59 29.99 -16.59 -39.90
C TRP A 59 31.50 -16.75 -40.09
N VAL A 60 32.03 -17.97 -39.92
CA VAL A 60 33.42 -18.28 -40.26
C VAL A 60 33.63 -18.19 -41.78
N ALA A 61 32.72 -18.76 -42.58
CA ALA A 61 32.78 -18.66 -44.04
C ALA A 61 32.68 -17.21 -44.54
N ALA A 62 31.93 -16.35 -43.83
CA ALA A 62 31.82 -14.93 -44.12
C ALA A 62 33.01 -14.09 -43.60
N GLY A 63 34.00 -14.70 -42.93
CA GLY A 63 35.14 -13.99 -42.35
C GLY A 63 34.81 -13.10 -41.15
N LEU A 64 33.59 -13.23 -40.59
CA LEU A 64 33.13 -12.47 -39.42
C LEU A 64 33.69 -13.02 -38.11
N LEU A 65 34.02 -14.31 -38.11
CA LEU A 65 34.65 -15.01 -36.98
C LEU A 65 35.82 -15.82 -37.48
N THR A 66 36.86 -15.90 -36.67
CA THR A 66 37.93 -16.89 -36.87
C THR A 66 37.47 -18.28 -36.44
N SER A 67 38.05 -19.33 -37.02
CA SER A 67 37.77 -20.72 -36.61
C SER A 67 38.05 -20.95 -35.12
N ALA A 68 39.05 -20.27 -34.56
CA ALA A 68 39.36 -20.30 -33.13
C ALA A 68 38.24 -19.70 -32.26
N GLN A 69 37.65 -18.57 -32.68
CA GLN A 69 36.52 -17.96 -31.96
C GLN A 69 35.26 -18.83 -32.05
N SER A 70 34.97 -19.42 -33.21
CA SER A 70 33.85 -20.37 -33.33
C SER A 70 34.03 -21.58 -32.41
N ALA A 71 35.25 -22.13 -32.30
CA ALA A 71 35.54 -23.23 -31.40
C ALA A 71 35.38 -22.84 -29.92
N ALA A 72 35.83 -21.63 -29.55
CA ALA A 72 35.66 -21.11 -28.20
C ALA A 72 34.18 -20.92 -27.81
N ILE A 73 33.35 -20.43 -28.75
CA ILE A 73 31.90 -20.29 -28.53
C ILE A 73 31.24 -21.66 -28.35
N ARG A 74 31.56 -22.64 -29.20
CA ARG A 74 31.04 -24.02 -29.04
C ARG A 74 31.40 -24.62 -27.69
N ALA A 75 32.66 -24.46 -27.25
CA ALA A 75 33.11 -24.96 -25.96
C ALA A 75 32.39 -24.27 -24.78
N HIS A 76 32.13 -22.97 -24.89
CA HIS A 76 31.38 -22.22 -23.88
C HIS A 76 29.92 -22.68 -23.77
N GLU A 77 29.23 -22.84 -24.89
CA GLU A 77 27.83 -23.28 -24.92
C GLU A 77 27.69 -24.74 -24.44
N ALA A 78 28.61 -25.63 -24.83
CA ALA A 78 28.64 -27.00 -24.33
C ALA A 78 28.86 -27.07 -22.80
N ALA A 79 29.69 -26.19 -22.24
CA ALA A 79 29.89 -26.09 -20.80
C ALA A 79 28.66 -25.51 -20.07
N ALA A 80 27.96 -24.55 -20.67
CA ALA A 80 26.73 -23.97 -20.13
C ALA A 80 25.57 -24.99 -20.14
N GLU A 81 25.43 -25.77 -21.21
CA GLU A 81 24.45 -26.86 -21.29
C GLU A 81 24.76 -27.93 -20.23
N ALA A 82 26.02 -28.38 -20.10
CA ALA A 82 26.42 -29.35 -19.08
C ALA A 82 26.13 -28.85 -17.64
N ALA A 83 26.35 -27.56 -17.37
CA ALA A 83 26.03 -26.95 -16.08
C ALA A 83 24.52 -26.87 -15.83
N SER A 84 23.71 -26.66 -16.87
CA SER A 84 22.24 -26.60 -16.76
C SER A 84 21.60 -27.95 -16.41
N TRP A 85 22.22 -29.07 -16.81
CA TRP A 85 21.76 -30.41 -16.48
C TRP A 85 22.06 -30.83 -15.03
N HIS A 86 22.97 -30.16 -14.33
CA HIS A 86 23.41 -30.54 -12.98
C HIS A 86 23.03 -29.52 -11.89
N ALA A 87 22.33 -28.44 -12.26
CA ALA A 87 21.80 -27.48 -11.30
C ALA A 87 20.45 -27.94 -10.73
N PRO A 88 20.27 -28.01 -9.40
CA PRO A 88 18.95 -28.14 -8.78
C PRO A 88 18.06 -26.97 -9.23
N ALA A 89 16.79 -27.26 -9.53
CA ALA A 89 15.84 -26.42 -10.28
C ALA A 89 15.43 -25.05 -9.67
N GLU A 90 16.24 -24.41 -8.82
CA GLU A 90 15.87 -23.18 -8.11
C GLU A 90 16.61 -21.90 -8.52
N ALA A 91 17.49 -21.91 -9.53
CA ALA A 91 18.32 -20.73 -9.84
C ALA A 91 18.34 -20.32 -11.34
N SER A 92 17.19 -20.31 -12.02
CA SER A 92 17.10 -19.79 -13.40
C SER A 92 16.19 -18.57 -13.47
N ALA A 93 16.69 -17.42 -13.05
CA ALA A 93 16.01 -16.14 -13.23
C ALA A 93 16.97 -14.95 -13.38
N THR A 94 17.96 -15.05 -14.27
CA THR A 94 18.63 -13.88 -14.87
C THR A 94 19.30 -14.29 -16.19
N ASP A 95 18.64 -14.05 -17.33
CA ASP A 95 19.36 -13.83 -18.58
C ASP A 95 18.63 -12.80 -19.45
N ASP A 96 19.43 -11.86 -19.96
CA ASP A 96 19.09 -10.53 -20.48
C ASP A 96 19.27 -10.50 -22.01
N ARG A 97 18.45 -11.27 -22.73
CA ARG A 97 18.42 -11.22 -24.21
C ARG A 97 17.00 -11.23 -24.78
N GLY A 98 16.47 -10.03 -24.98
CA GLY A 98 16.00 -9.60 -26.30
C GLY A 98 14.74 -10.20 -26.95
N ALA A 99 13.83 -10.88 -26.23
CA ALA A 99 12.52 -11.23 -26.78
C ALA A 99 11.40 -11.02 -25.75
N PRO A 100 10.34 -10.22 -26.04
CA PRO A 100 9.20 -10.06 -25.14
C PRO A 100 8.39 -11.35 -25.12
N ARG A 101 8.72 -12.25 -24.18
CA ARG A 101 8.00 -13.50 -23.95
C ARG A 101 6.60 -13.20 -23.42
N ALA A 102 5.60 -13.92 -23.92
CA ALA A 102 4.20 -13.87 -23.48
C ALA A 102 4.00 -14.10 -21.95
N VAL A 103 5.03 -14.54 -21.24
CA VAL A 103 5.08 -14.72 -19.78
C VAL A 103 4.90 -13.40 -19.01
N ASP A 104 5.33 -12.25 -19.54
CA ASP A 104 5.15 -10.97 -18.85
C ASP A 104 3.71 -10.45 -18.92
N ARG A 105 2.93 -10.84 -19.93
CA ARG A 105 1.49 -10.49 -20.01
C ARG A 105 0.64 -11.23 -18.97
N PHE A 106 1.02 -12.45 -18.60
CA PHE A 106 0.34 -13.20 -17.54
C PHE A 106 0.69 -12.68 -16.13
N ARG A 107 1.90 -12.14 -15.92
CA ARG A 107 2.24 -11.44 -14.66
C ARG A 107 1.40 -10.18 -14.44
N GLY A 108 1.09 -9.43 -15.50
CA GLY A 108 0.22 -8.25 -15.40
C GLY A 108 -1.24 -8.56 -15.02
N MET A 109 -1.82 -9.65 -15.55
CA MET A 109 -3.19 -10.06 -15.21
C MET A 109 -3.29 -10.70 -13.81
N SER A 110 -2.22 -11.35 -13.34
CA SER A 110 -2.11 -11.89 -11.98
C SER A 110 -2.20 -10.80 -10.92
N SER A 111 -1.69 -9.60 -11.17
CA SER A 111 -1.66 -8.51 -10.18
C SER A 111 -3.05 -7.95 -9.87
N VAL A 112 -3.94 -7.86 -10.87
CA VAL A 112 -5.32 -7.39 -10.64
C VAL A 112 -6.11 -8.43 -9.87
N ALA A 113 -5.97 -9.72 -10.19
CA ALA A 113 -6.64 -10.80 -9.46
C ALA A 113 -6.13 -10.92 -8.02
N GLU A 114 -4.83 -10.75 -7.80
CA GLU A 114 -4.21 -10.71 -6.47
C GLU A 114 -4.70 -9.50 -5.66
N ALA A 115 -4.73 -8.30 -6.25
CA ALA A 115 -5.30 -7.11 -5.61
C ALA A 115 -6.79 -7.26 -5.29
N LEU A 116 -7.57 -7.86 -6.20
CA LEU A 116 -9.00 -8.13 -5.97
C LEU A 116 -9.20 -9.18 -4.87
N GLY A 117 -8.33 -10.19 -4.79
CA GLY A 117 -8.32 -11.20 -3.73
C GLY A 117 -8.03 -10.59 -2.36
N TYR A 118 -7.04 -9.70 -2.27
CA TYR A 118 -6.76 -8.96 -1.03
C TYR A 118 -7.92 -8.03 -0.63
N LEU A 119 -8.51 -7.33 -1.59
CA LEU A 119 -9.68 -6.48 -1.34
C LEU A 119 -10.88 -7.30 -0.86
N GLY A 120 -11.18 -8.41 -1.53
CA GLY A 120 -12.25 -9.33 -1.15
C GLY A 120 -12.04 -9.93 0.25
N GLY A 121 -10.80 -10.32 0.57
CA GLY A 121 -10.43 -10.80 1.90
C GLY A 121 -10.61 -9.72 2.99
N ALA A 122 -10.18 -8.49 2.73
CA ALA A 122 -10.36 -7.37 3.65
C ALA A 122 -11.84 -7.05 3.90
N LEU A 123 -12.66 -7.07 2.84
CA LEU A 123 -14.11 -6.85 2.95
C LEU A 123 -14.81 -7.99 3.70
N ALA A 124 -14.45 -9.24 3.44
CA ALA A 124 -14.98 -10.40 4.15
C ALA A 124 -14.62 -10.34 5.64
N LEU A 125 -13.37 -9.99 5.96
CA LEU A 125 -12.92 -9.79 7.33
C LEU A 125 -13.67 -8.64 8.01
N GLY A 126 -13.86 -7.51 7.32
CA GLY A 126 -14.65 -6.38 7.82
C GLY A 126 -16.11 -6.77 8.10
N GLY A 127 -16.74 -7.52 7.19
CA GLY A 127 -18.10 -8.04 7.37
C GLY A 127 -18.20 -9.01 8.56
N LEU A 128 -17.22 -9.88 8.74
CA LEU A 128 -17.14 -10.77 9.90
C LEU A 128 -17.00 -9.99 11.21
N VAL A 129 -16.08 -9.02 11.28
CA VAL A 129 -15.87 -8.18 12.47
C VAL A 129 -17.13 -7.41 12.82
N LEU A 130 -17.81 -6.81 11.83
CA LEU A 130 -19.07 -6.09 12.05
C LEU A 130 -20.17 -7.02 12.54
N SER A 131 -20.28 -8.21 11.95
CA SER A 131 -21.26 -9.23 12.37
C SER A 131 -21.01 -9.65 13.82
N VAL A 132 -19.76 -9.97 14.16
CA VAL A 132 -19.36 -10.31 15.53
C VAL A 132 -19.66 -9.15 16.46
N SER A 133 -19.26 -7.91 16.14
CA SER A 133 -19.50 -6.74 17.00
C SER A 133 -20.98 -6.47 17.29
N ARG A 134 -21.86 -6.83 16.36
CA ARG A 134 -23.31 -6.66 16.50
C ARG A 134 -23.91 -7.64 17.48
N TYR A 135 -23.51 -8.92 17.42
CA TYR A 135 -24.04 -9.98 18.30
C TYR A 135 -23.24 -10.15 19.58
N TRP A 136 -22.03 -9.58 19.66
CA TRP A 136 -21.14 -9.67 20.81
C TRP A 136 -21.80 -9.29 22.14
N PRO A 137 -22.57 -8.17 22.23
CA PRO A 137 -23.22 -7.77 23.47
C PRO A 137 -24.22 -8.81 23.99
N ASP A 138 -24.85 -9.57 23.09
CA ASP A 138 -25.88 -10.57 23.42
C ASP A 138 -25.28 -11.90 23.90
N LEU A 139 -23.98 -12.11 23.71
CA LEU A 139 -23.29 -13.32 24.15
C LEU A 139 -22.92 -13.22 25.64
N GLY A 140 -23.20 -14.28 26.40
CA GLY A 140 -22.69 -14.43 27.76
C GLY A 140 -21.16 -14.57 27.80
N VAL A 141 -20.56 -14.27 28.94
CA VAL A 141 -19.10 -14.28 29.15
C VAL A 141 -18.47 -15.62 28.75
N THR A 142 -19.07 -16.74 29.14
CA THR A 142 -18.60 -18.08 28.79
C THR A 142 -18.58 -18.31 27.28
N ALA A 143 -19.60 -17.83 26.56
CA ALA A 143 -19.65 -17.95 25.11
C ALA A 143 -18.56 -17.10 24.44
N ARG A 144 -18.34 -15.87 24.93
CA ARG A 144 -17.25 -15.01 24.43
C ARG A 144 -15.88 -15.66 24.66
N LEU A 145 -15.62 -16.17 25.85
CA LEU A 145 -14.37 -16.88 26.18
C LEU A 145 -14.18 -18.14 25.32
N ALA A 146 -15.23 -18.95 25.16
CA ALA A 146 -15.19 -20.15 24.34
C ALA A 146 -14.92 -19.82 22.86
N LEU A 147 -15.52 -18.74 22.34
CA LEU A 147 -15.32 -18.30 20.96
C LEU A 147 -13.89 -17.77 20.74
N THR A 148 -13.39 -16.88 21.59
CA THR A 148 -12.03 -16.33 21.43
C THR A 148 -10.96 -17.37 21.72
N GLY A 149 -11.11 -18.15 22.79
CA GLY A 149 -10.18 -19.21 23.16
C GLY A 149 -10.17 -20.36 22.15
N GLY A 150 -11.35 -20.78 21.70
CA GLY A 150 -11.50 -21.76 20.63
C GLY A 150 -10.87 -21.28 19.33
N ALA A 151 -11.11 -20.03 18.93
CA ALA A 151 -10.46 -19.44 17.75
C ALA A 151 -8.93 -19.42 17.88
N THR A 152 -8.39 -18.97 19.01
CA THR A 152 -6.94 -18.98 19.26
C THR A 152 -6.35 -20.38 19.11
N VAL A 153 -6.92 -21.38 19.78
CA VAL A 153 -6.41 -22.77 19.74
C VAL A 153 -6.52 -23.34 18.32
N LEU A 154 -7.67 -23.19 17.66
CA LEU A 154 -7.88 -23.71 16.30
C LEU A 154 -6.92 -23.08 15.29
N LEU A 155 -6.66 -21.77 15.40
CA LEU A 155 -5.74 -21.07 14.50
C LEU A 155 -4.27 -21.44 14.76
N LEU A 156 -3.87 -21.58 16.04
CA LEU A 156 -2.52 -22.03 16.41
C LEU A 156 -2.26 -23.47 15.93
N VAL A 157 -3.18 -24.38 16.22
CA VAL A 157 -3.11 -25.79 15.82
C VAL A 157 -3.18 -25.90 14.29
N GLY A 158 -4.12 -25.20 13.65
CA GLY A 158 -4.25 -25.16 12.19
C GLY A 158 -2.95 -24.70 11.54
N GLY A 159 -2.33 -23.63 12.03
CA GLY A 159 -1.02 -23.17 11.55
C GLY A 159 0.11 -24.17 11.84
N ALA A 160 0.07 -24.88 12.97
CA ALA A 160 1.06 -25.90 13.30
C ALA A 160 0.99 -27.13 12.37
N LEU A 161 -0.23 -27.53 11.97
CA LEU A 161 -0.51 -28.67 11.09
C LEU A 161 -0.11 -28.41 9.62
N VAL A 162 -0.01 -27.15 9.18
CA VAL A 162 0.44 -26.83 7.82
C VAL A 162 1.94 -27.18 7.66
N PRO A 163 2.32 -28.12 6.77
CA PRO A 163 3.70 -28.59 6.64
C PRO A 163 4.70 -27.47 6.30
N HIS A 164 5.93 -27.57 6.83
CA HIS A 164 6.98 -26.57 6.60
C HIS A 164 7.60 -26.65 5.19
N THR A 165 7.53 -27.83 4.56
CA THR A 165 8.07 -28.13 3.22
C THR A 165 7.12 -27.80 2.08
N ALA A 166 5.97 -27.20 2.38
CA ALA A 166 4.96 -26.93 1.37
C ALA A 166 5.26 -25.66 0.56
N VAL A 167 4.79 -25.66 -0.69
CA VAL A 167 4.80 -24.55 -1.65
C VAL A 167 4.58 -23.20 -0.97
N ALA A 168 5.24 -22.14 -1.43
CA ALA A 168 5.24 -20.79 -0.82
C ALA A 168 3.85 -20.29 -0.33
N THR A 169 2.77 -20.65 -1.03
CA THR A 169 1.38 -20.36 -0.64
C THR A 169 0.99 -20.90 0.74
N MET A 170 1.38 -22.14 1.07
CA MET A 170 1.09 -22.74 2.39
C MET A 170 1.89 -22.09 3.51
N ALA A 171 3.15 -21.71 3.26
CA ALA A 171 3.95 -20.93 4.21
C ALA A 171 3.30 -19.56 4.52
N ARG A 172 2.71 -18.90 3.52
CA ARG A 172 1.93 -17.66 3.70
C ARG A 172 0.68 -17.91 4.53
N LEU A 173 -0.11 -18.94 4.18
CA LEU A 173 -1.32 -19.30 4.93
C LEU A 173 -1.01 -19.57 6.40
N ARG A 174 0.04 -20.34 6.69
CA ARG A 174 0.52 -20.61 8.06
C ARG A 174 0.85 -19.33 8.82
N SER A 175 1.56 -18.41 8.18
CA SER A 175 1.94 -17.13 8.80
C SER A 175 0.72 -16.24 9.09
N VAL A 176 -0.28 -16.26 8.20
CA VAL A 176 -1.56 -15.56 8.40
C VAL A 176 -2.37 -16.19 9.52
N LEU A 177 -2.51 -17.52 9.55
CA LEU A 177 -3.23 -18.23 10.62
C LEU A 177 -2.68 -17.87 12.00
N TRP A 178 -1.36 -17.86 12.14
CA TRP A 178 -0.73 -17.46 13.39
C TRP A 178 -0.85 -15.97 13.71
N LEU A 179 -0.86 -15.08 12.71
CA LEU A 179 -1.09 -13.66 12.96
C LEU A 179 -2.52 -13.42 13.48
N VAL A 180 -3.50 -14.11 12.89
CA VAL A 180 -4.90 -14.06 13.32
C VAL A 180 -5.04 -14.74 14.70
N ALA A 181 -4.27 -15.79 14.98
CA ALA A 181 -4.22 -16.40 16.31
C ALA A 181 -3.80 -15.39 17.39
N SER A 182 -2.74 -14.60 17.13
CA SER A 182 -2.32 -13.55 18.07
C SER A 182 -3.39 -12.48 18.27
N ALA A 183 -4.11 -12.09 17.22
CA ALA A 183 -5.27 -11.19 17.37
C ALA A 183 -6.40 -11.81 18.21
N ALA A 184 -6.67 -13.11 18.03
CA ALA A 184 -7.63 -13.85 18.84
C ALA A 184 -7.18 -13.96 20.31
N THR A 185 -5.87 -14.11 20.56
CA THR A 185 -5.28 -14.10 21.90
C THR A 185 -5.45 -12.77 22.60
N ALA A 186 -5.24 -11.64 21.91
CA ALA A 186 -5.60 -10.33 22.47
C ALA A 186 -7.09 -10.27 22.85
N GLY A 187 -7.98 -10.74 21.97
CA GLY A 187 -9.42 -10.82 22.25
C GLY A 187 -9.73 -11.68 23.48
N LEU A 188 -9.13 -12.86 23.59
CA LEU A 188 -9.27 -13.76 24.74
C LEU A 188 -8.83 -13.09 26.04
N VAL A 189 -7.66 -12.46 26.05
CA VAL A 189 -7.13 -11.77 27.24
C VAL A 189 -8.02 -10.59 27.61
N LEU A 190 -8.51 -9.81 26.64
CA LEU A 190 -9.43 -8.71 26.90
C LEU A 190 -10.74 -9.20 27.53
N VAL A 191 -11.35 -10.28 27.02
CA VAL A 191 -12.57 -10.86 27.60
C VAL A 191 -12.29 -11.41 29.00
N ALA A 192 -11.22 -12.17 29.17
CA ALA A 192 -10.86 -12.74 30.46
C ALA A 192 -10.60 -11.66 31.52
N MET A 193 -9.89 -10.59 31.16
CA MET A 193 -9.59 -9.51 32.09
C MET A 193 -10.82 -8.64 32.38
N ARG A 194 -11.57 -8.24 31.35
CA ARG A 194 -12.70 -7.31 31.49
C ARG A 194 -13.95 -7.98 32.05
N ASP A 195 -14.38 -9.08 31.43
CA ASP A 195 -15.68 -9.69 31.70
C ASP A 195 -15.60 -10.74 32.82
N TRP A 196 -14.45 -11.41 33.00
CA TRP A 196 -14.27 -12.43 34.04
C TRP A 196 -13.55 -11.91 35.29
N ALA A 197 -12.41 -11.21 35.12
CA ALA A 197 -11.65 -10.65 36.25
C ALA A 197 -12.13 -9.26 36.70
N GLY A 198 -13.06 -8.64 35.97
CA GLY A 198 -13.66 -7.35 36.34
C GLY A 198 -12.72 -6.14 36.22
N VAL A 199 -11.64 -6.24 35.43
CA VAL A 199 -10.70 -5.14 35.22
C VAL A 199 -11.32 -4.08 34.31
N THR A 200 -11.47 -2.87 34.83
CA THR A 200 -12.13 -1.75 34.13
C THR A 200 -11.15 -0.74 33.54
N ALA A 201 -9.90 -0.72 33.98
CA ALA A 201 -8.89 0.22 33.51
C ALA A 201 -8.39 -0.16 32.11
N ASP A 202 -8.67 0.70 31.11
CA ASP A 202 -8.29 0.45 29.71
C ASP A 202 -6.78 0.24 29.53
N ARG A 203 -5.95 0.96 30.29
CA ARG A 203 -4.49 0.85 30.22
C ARG A 203 -4.00 -0.54 30.64
N THR A 204 -4.50 -1.05 31.76
CA THR A 204 -4.21 -2.41 32.24
C THR A 204 -4.70 -3.47 31.25
N LEU A 205 -5.88 -3.28 30.63
CA LEU A 205 -6.40 -4.16 29.59
C LEU A 205 -5.49 -4.20 28.35
N ILE A 206 -5.07 -3.03 27.85
CA ILE A 206 -4.16 -2.91 26.70
C ILE A 206 -2.80 -3.52 27.04
N LEU A 207 -2.27 -3.26 28.24
CA LEU A 207 -1.01 -3.83 28.72
C LEU A 207 -1.06 -5.37 28.70
N ALA A 208 -2.08 -5.98 29.30
CA ALA A 208 -2.22 -7.42 29.35
C ALA A 208 -2.36 -8.05 27.94
N ALA A 209 -3.22 -7.48 27.10
CA ALA A 209 -3.48 -8.00 25.76
C ALA A 209 -2.24 -7.89 24.85
N SER A 210 -1.59 -6.72 24.84
CA SER A 210 -0.37 -6.50 24.03
C SER A 210 0.82 -7.31 24.53
N GLY A 211 0.93 -7.52 25.85
CA GLY A 211 1.92 -8.42 26.45
C GLY A 211 1.74 -9.86 25.99
N ALA A 212 0.51 -10.38 26.02
CA ALA A 212 0.21 -11.73 25.54
C ALA A 212 0.51 -11.90 24.04
N VAL A 213 0.11 -10.94 23.20
CA VAL A 213 0.46 -10.92 21.77
C VAL A 213 1.96 -10.92 21.55
N SER A 214 2.69 -10.08 22.28
CA SER A 214 4.15 -9.99 22.19
C SER A 214 4.80 -11.32 22.54
N VAL A 215 4.41 -11.94 23.66
CA VAL A 215 4.96 -13.25 24.07
C VAL A 215 4.65 -14.34 23.04
N GLU A 216 3.39 -14.46 22.60
CA GLU A 216 2.99 -15.47 21.61
C GLU A 216 3.75 -15.29 20.28
N SER A 217 3.70 -14.08 19.70
CA SER A 217 4.38 -13.78 18.45
C SER A 217 5.90 -13.94 18.56
N GLY A 218 6.48 -13.58 19.72
CA GLY A 218 7.89 -13.76 20.02
C GLY A 218 8.29 -15.23 20.07
N LEU A 219 7.51 -16.08 20.72
CA LEU A 219 7.72 -17.54 20.76
C LEU A 219 7.60 -18.17 19.37
N LEU A 220 6.61 -17.73 18.59
CA LEU A 220 6.42 -18.20 17.22
C LEU A 220 7.54 -17.72 16.28
N TRP A 221 8.10 -16.55 16.53
CA TRP A 221 9.22 -15.99 15.76
C TRP A 221 10.58 -16.57 16.16
N TRP A 222 10.77 -16.98 17.42
CA TRP A 222 12.08 -17.34 17.97
C TRP A 222 12.85 -18.36 17.11
N GLY A 223 14.02 -17.93 16.65
CA GLY A 223 14.94 -18.74 15.84
C GLY A 223 14.47 -19.04 14.40
N ARG A 224 13.41 -18.37 13.90
CA ARG A 224 12.80 -18.69 12.59
C ARG A 224 12.47 -17.45 11.78
N ASN A 225 12.74 -17.49 10.48
CA ASN A 225 12.43 -16.38 9.56
C ASN A 225 10.92 -16.31 9.27
N ARG A 226 10.17 -15.64 10.16
CA ARG A 226 8.71 -15.52 10.12
C ARG A 226 8.31 -14.04 10.19
N PRO A 227 8.32 -13.33 9.05
CA PRO A 227 8.16 -11.88 9.01
C PRO A 227 6.88 -11.35 9.67
N LEU A 228 5.74 -12.05 9.48
CA LEU A 228 4.47 -11.65 10.10
C LEU A 228 4.47 -11.81 11.63
N GLN A 229 5.17 -12.82 12.14
CA GLN A 229 5.29 -13.03 13.60
C GLN A 229 6.28 -12.05 14.22
N GLN A 230 7.34 -11.70 13.50
CA GLN A 230 8.19 -10.58 13.90
C GLN A 230 7.39 -9.26 13.97
N LEU A 231 6.52 -8.99 12.99
CA LEU A 231 5.65 -7.81 13.02
C LEU A 231 4.68 -7.84 14.21
N GLY A 232 4.07 -9.01 14.50
CA GLY A 232 3.24 -9.20 15.69
C GLY A 232 3.98 -8.94 16.99
N PHE A 233 5.22 -9.44 17.11
CA PHE A 233 6.09 -9.20 18.26
C PHE A 233 6.44 -7.71 18.42
N LEU A 234 6.84 -7.05 17.33
CA LEU A 234 7.17 -5.62 17.36
C LEU A 234 5.95 -4.76 17.70
N ALA A 235 4.78 -5.05 17.12
CA ALA A 235 3.53 -4.35 17.39
C ALA A 235 3.08 -4.55 18.85
N GLY A 236 3.01 -5.81 19.30
CA GLY A 236 2.65 -6.15 20.67
C GLY A 236 3.62 -5.55 21.69
N GLY A 237 4.93 -5.69 21.46
CA GLY A 237 5.96 -5.13 22.35
C GLY A 237 5.95 -3.61 22.44
N THR A 238 5.72 -2.92 21.32
CA THR A 238 5.62 -1.45 21.29
C THR A 238 4.38 -0.97 22.04
N LEU A 239 3.22 -1.60 21.82
CA LEU A 239 1.99 -1.31 22.55
C LEU A 239 2.11 -1.63 24.03
N PHE A 240 2.76 -2.74 24.38
CA PHE A 240 3.03 -3.13 25.76
C PHE A 240 3.86 -2.07 26.48
N ALA A 241 4.96 -1.63 25.87
CA ALA A 241 5.80 -0.58 26.46
C ALA A 241 5.05 0.75 26.60
N ALA A 242 4.25 1.12 25.61
CA ALA A 242 3.40 2.31 25.67
C ALA A 242 2.39 2.23 26.83
N ALA A 243 1.69 1.10 26.94
CA ALA A 243 0.71 0.85 28.00
C ALA A 243 1.37 0.78 29.38
N ALA A 244 2.56 0.19 29.49
CA ALA A 244 3.33 0.17 30.74
C ALA A 244 3.70 1.58 31.18
N VAL A 245 4.25 2.39 30.27
CA VAL A 245 4.56 3.79 30.58
C VAL A 245 3.29 4.57 30.91
N ALA A 246 2.18 4.34 30.20
CA ALA A 246 0.90 4.97 30.53
C ALA A 246 0.35 4.55 31.90
N GLU A 247 0.58 3.32 32.35
CA GLU A 247 0.13 2.83 33.66
C GLU A 247 0.90 3.53 34.79
N PHE A 248 2.21 3.70 34.63
CA PHE A 248 3.09 4.21 35.68
C PHE A 248 3.39 5.71 35.59
N ALA A 249 3.09 6.37 34.47
CA ALA A 249 3.33 7.79 34.27
C ALA A 249 2.02 8.55 34.00
N ALA A 250 1.81 9.64 34.75
CA ALA A 250 0.85 10.69 34.43
C ALA A 250 1.64 11.97 34.14
N PRO A 251 1.33 12.76 33.07
CA PRO A 251 0.28 12.65 32.02
C PRO A 251 0.57 11.66 30.86
N PRO A 252 -0.32 11.48 29.84
CA PRO A 252 -0.16 10.46 28.77
C PRO A 252 0.98 10.69 27.76
N ALA A 253 1.56 11.89 27.69
CA ALA A 253 2.64 12.21 26.74
C ALA A 253 3.86 11.27 26.81
N PRO A 254 4.36 10.86 28.01
CA PRO A 254 5.36 9.81 28.17
C PRO A 254 5.13 8.53 27.36
N ALA A 255 3.89 8.07 27.22
CA ALA A 255 3.59 6.86 26.45
C ALA A 255 3.89 7.06 24.95
N GLY A 256 3.58 8.25 24.42
CA GLY A 256 3.93 8.61 23.04
C GLY A 256 5.45 8.67 22.83
N LEU A 257 6.20 9.21 23.80
CA LEU A 257 7.66 9.18 23.76
C LEU A 257 8.24 7.76 23.83
N ALA A 258 7.63 6.85 24.59
CA ALA A 258 8.03 5.45 24.63
C ALA A 258 7.87 4.79 23.25
N VAL A 259 6.73 4.98 22.59
CA VAL A 259 6.51 4.48 21.22
C VAL A 259 7.50 5.10 20.23
N TRP A 260 7.72 6.41 20.35
CA TRP A 260 8.65 7.15 19.49
C TRP A 260 10.09 6.64 19.63
N THR A 261 10.56 6.47 20.86
CA THR A 261 11.93 6.00 21.17
C THR A 261 12.14 4.57 20.68
N ILE A 262 11.17 3.68 20.91
CA ILE A 262 11.20 2.32 20.37
C ILE A 262 11.27 2.37 18.83
N GLY A 263 10.45 3.19 18.19
CA GLY A 263 10.48 3.38 16.74
C GLY A 263 11.85 3.82 16.23
N ALA A 264 12.48 4.81 16.89
CA ALA A 264 13.82 5.29 16.56
C ALA A 264 14.89 4.19 16.71
N VAL A 265 14.82 3.40 17.77
CA VAL A 265 15.71 2.24 17.97
C VAL A 265 15.51 1.20 16.86
N LEU A 266 14.25 0.90 16.51
CA LEU A 266 13.95 -0.08 15.46
C LEU A 266 14.42 0.38 14.07
N VAL A 267 14.30 1.67 13.74
CA VAL A 267 14.91 2.24 12.52
C VAL A 267 16.42 2.08 12.55
N ALA A 268 17.08 2.46 13.65
CA ALA A 268 18.54 2.34 13.76
C ALA A 268 19.01 0.88 13.67
N VAL A 269 18.29 -0.06 14.27
CA VAL A 269 18.60 -1.50 14.19
C VAL A 269 18.34 -2.06 12.79
N GLY A 270 17.26 -1.63 12.12
CA GLY A 270 16.93 -1.99 10.75
C GLY A 270 17.97 -1.50 9.74
N LEU A 271 18.42 -0.26 9.86
CA LEU A 271 19.50 0.31 9.04
C LEU A 271 20.84 -0.40 9.26
N ARG A 272 21.12 -0.86 10.49
CA ARG A 272 22.32 -1.65 10.82
C ARG A 272 22.23 -3.12 10.40
N ARG A 273 21.12 -3.56 9.81
CA ARG A 273 20.89 -4.93 9.31
C ARG A 273 21.14 -6.04 10.35
N ARG A 274 20.90 -5.77 11.64
CA ARG A 274 21.18 -6.72 12.74
C ARG A 274 20.08 -7.75 13.00
N ILE A 275 18.95 -7.67 12.29
CA ILE A 275 17.77 -8.55 12.48
C ILE A 275 17.45 -9.30 11.18
N GLN A 276 16.81 -10.46 11.28
CA GLN A 276 16.47 -11.34 10.14
C GLN A 276 15.63 -10.65 9.04
N ALA A 277 14.68 -9.78 9.41
CA ALA A 277 13.95 -8.92 8.47
C ALA A 277 14.21 -7.43 8.76
N PRO A 278 15.36 -6.88 8.33
CA PRO A 278 15.74 -5.50 8.60
C PRO A 278 14.71 -4.50 8.06
N ARG A 279 14.22 -4.74 6.84
CA ARG A 279 13.28 -3.86 6.15
C ARG A 279 11.96 -3.72 6.89
N MET A 280 11.39 -4.82 7.38
CA MET A 280 10.14 -4.77 8.14
C MET A 280 10.33 -4.06 9.48
N THR A 281 11.48 -4.26 10.12
CA THR A 281 11.84 -3.59 11.38
C THR A 281 11.94 -2.09 11.16
N GLU A 282 12.60 -1.67 10.08
CA GLU A 282 12.78 -0.27 9.70
C GLU A 282 11.45 0.39 9.34
N THR A 283 10.63 -0.25 8.50
CA THR A 283 9.30 0.26 8.13
C THR A 283 8.41 0.40 9.36
N PHE A 284 8.36 -0.63 10.21
CA PHE A 284 7.59 -0.57 11.45
C PHE A 284 8.13 0.52 12.39
N GLY A 285 9.45 0.65 12.52
CA GLY A 285 10.09 1.69 13.31
C GLY A 285 9.74 3.10 12.83
N ALA A 286 9.77 3.33 11.51
CA ALA A 286 9.40 4.62 10.92
C ALA A 286 7.93 4.97 11.17
N VAL A 287 7.03 3.98 11.07
CA VAL A 287 5.61 4.16 11.42
C VAL A 287 5.45 4.42 12.93
N ALA A 288 6.16 3.67 13.79
CA ALA A 288 6.11 3.84 15.24
C ALA A 288 6.61 5.22 15.68
N ILE A 289 7.65 5.77 15.04
CA ILE A 289 8.09 7.16 15.26
C ILE A 289 6.94 8.14 15.05
N LEU A 290 6.22 8.02 13.94
CA LEU A 290 5.10 8.92 13.63
C LEU A 290 3.92 8.72 14.58
N VAL A 291 3.54 7.47 14.87
CA VAL A 291 2.47 7.15 15.83
C VAL A 291 2.81 7.68 17.21
N GLY A 292 4.05 7.50 17.68
CA GLY A 292 4.54 8.04 18.94
C GLY A 292 4.50 9.57 18.99
N GLY A 293 4.83 10.24 17.87
CA GLY A 293 4.68 11.69 17.73
C GLY A 293 3.23 12.16 17.84
N VAL A 294 2.29 11.48 17.19
CA VAL A 294 0.84 11.77 17.30
C VAL A 294 0.33 11.52 18.73
N MET A 295 0.76 10.44 19.37
CA MET A 295 0.41 10.18 20.77
C MET A 295 0.97 11.26 21.70
N ALA A 296 2.20 11.71 21.46
CA ALA A 296 2.82 12.78 22.24
C ALA A 296 2.11 14.13 22.02
N SER A 297 1.65 14.46 20.80
CA SER A 297 0.91 15.70 20.55
C SER A 297 -0.45 15.74 21.26
N ASN A 298 -1.11 14.60 21.43
CA ASN A 298 -2.35 14.52 22.21
C ASN A 298 -2.13 14.87 23.70
N GLY A 299 -0.95 14.58 24.26
CA GLY A 299 -0.60 14.93 25.63
C GLY A 299 0.06 16.31 25.79
N TRP A 300 0.91 16.69 24.83
CA TRP A 300 1.65 17.95 24.77
C TRP A 300 1.50 18.58 23.38
N PRO A 301 0.43 19.36 23.12
CA PRO A 301 0.11 19.84 21.79
C PRO A 301 1.27 20.53 21.07
N GLY A 302 1.89 21.55 21.68
CA GLY A 302 3.02 22.25 21.06
C GLY A 302 4.26 21.35 20.85
N PRO A 303 4.91 20.86 21.91
CA PRO A 303 6.11 20.03 21.80
C PRO A 303 5.91 18.74 21.00
N GLY A 304 4.76 18.08 21.15
CA GLY A 304 4.44 16.85 20.43
C GLY A 304 4.23 17.08 18.94
N LEU A 305 3.59 18.19 18.53
CA LEU A 305 3.48 18.56 17.12
C LEU A 305 4.84 18.88 16.49
N LEU A 306 5.71 19.57 17.23
CA LEU A 306 7.09 19.81 16.79
C LEU A 306 7.88 18.50 16.69
N LEU A 307 7.73 17.58 17.64
CA LEU A 307 8.36 16.26 17.61
C LEU A 307 7.88 15.46 16.40
N LEU A 308 6.56 15.41 16.15
CA LEU A 308 5.97 14.69 15.03
C LEU A 308 6.47 15.24 13.69
N THR A 309 6.40 16.56 13.49
CA THR A 309 6.87 17.22 12.26
C THR A 309 8.37 17.05 12.07
N GLY A 310 9.16 17.28 13.12
CA GLY A 310 10.61 17.09 13.10
C GLY A 310 11.00 15.65 12.78
N SER A 311 10.26 14.68 13.29
CA SER A 311 10.48 13.25 13.00
C SER A 311 10.15 12.89 11.56
N ALA A 312 9.04 13.41 11.04
CA ALA A 312 8.67 13.20 9.64
C ALA A 312 9.73 13.79 8.69
N LEU A 313 10.20 15.01 8.98
CA LEU A 313 11.30 15.65 8.24
C LEU A 313 12.60 14.87 8.37
N ALA A 314 12.92 14.34 9.55
CA ALA A 314 14.11 13.53 9.78
C ALA A 314 14.08 12.23 8.97
N LEU A 315 12.92 11.57 8.84
CA LEU A 315 12.74 10.39 7.99
C LEU A 315 12.93 10.73 6.50
N VAL A 316 12.37 11.85 6.03
CA VAL A 316 12.60 12.34 4.65
C VAL A 316 14.08 12.66 4.44
N ALA A 317 14.72 13.36 5.38
CA ALA A 317 16.14 13.67 5.31
C ALA A 317 16.99 12.39 5.28
N GLY A 318 16.68 11.40 6.13
CA GLY A 318 17.36 10.10 6.13
C GLY A 318 17.23 9.35 4.79
N ALA A 319 16.10 9.51 4.10
CA ALA A 319 15.90 8.94 2.76
C ALA A 319 16.66 9.69 1.65
N LEU A 320 16.87 11.00 1.80
CA LEU A 320 17.48 11.85 0.76
C LEU A 320 18.99 11.99 0.91
N VAL A 321 19.52 11.99 2.14
CA VAL A 321 20.94 12.21 2.43
C VAL A 321 21.75 10.97 2.04
N PRO A 322 22.71 11.10 1.10
CA PRO A 322 23.60 9.98 0.75
C PRO A 322 24.37 9.49 1.98
N GLY A 323 24.37 8.17 2.20
CA GLY A 323 25.12 7.52 3.27
C GLY A 323 24.31 7.11 4.50
N ILE A 324 23.12 7.70 4.72
CA ILE A 324 22.23 7.25 5.80
C ILE A 324 21.46 5.99 5.37
N ALA A 325 20.67 6.11 4.29
CA ALA A 325 20.02 4.99 3.63
C ALA A 325 20.83 4.60 2.39
N ALA A 326 21.78 3.68 2.57
CA ALA A 326 22.71 3.26 1.51
C ALA A 326 22.00 2.54 0.35
N GLN A 327 20.93 1.79 0.64
CA GLN A 327 20.18 1.04 -0.36
C GLN A 327 18.93 1.83 -0.79
N ARG A 328 18.57 1.75 -2.08
CA ARG A 328 17.34 2.40 -2.60
C ARG A 328 16.10 2.00 -1.82
N GLU A 329 16.03 0.75 -1.37
CA GLU A 329 14.89 0.22 -0.62
C GLU A 329 14.73 0.91 0.74
N ASP A 330 15.83 1.15 1.47
CA ASP A 330 15.81 1.88 2.74
C ASP A 330 15.36 3.33 2.54
N GLN A 331 15.77 3.93 1.41
CA GLN A 331 15.30 5.27 1.04
C GLN A 331 13.78 5.29 0.81
N PHE A 332 13.19 4.24 0.23
CA PHE A 332 11.73 4.13 0.13
C PHE A 332 11.08 3.91 1.50
N VAL A 333 11.68 3.06 2.34
CA VAL A 333 11.17 2.70 3.67
C VAL A 333 11.13 3.88 4.62
N LEU A 334 12.13 4.77 4.59
CA LEU A 334 12.12 6.01 5.39
C LEU A 334 11.34 7.13 4.68
N GLY A 335 11.51 7.24 3.36
CA GLY A 335 10.99 8.35 2.58
C GLY A 335 9.47 8.35 2.50
N LEU A 336 8.84 7.18 2.34
CA LEU A 336 7.38 7.09 2.23
C LEU A 336 6.66 7.46 3.55
N PRO A 337 6.96 6.84 4.71
CA PRO A 337 6.39 7.28 5.99
C PRO A 337 6.77 8.72 6.32
N GLY A 338 8.03 9.13 6.12
CA GLY A 338 8.45 10.51 6.37
C GLY A 338 7.66 11.52 5.55
N ALA A 339 7.41 11.24 4.28
CA ALA A 339 6.60 12.09 3.43
C ALA A 339 5.14 12.14 3.89
N VAL A 340 4.52 10.98 4.15
CA VAL A 340 3.16 10.91 4.70
C VAL A 340 3.06 11.68 6.02
N GLY A 341 4.02 11.48 6.93
CA GLY A 341 4.10 12.18 8.21
C GLY A 341 4.24 13.68 8.04
N THR A 342 5.01 14.15 7.06
CA THR A 342 5.20 15.59 6.81
C THR A 342 3.88 16.22 6.35
N VAL A 343 3.14 15.52 5.48
CA VAL A 343 1.82 15.95 5.01
C VAL A 343 0.80 16.03 6.13
N LEU A 344 0.80 15.05 7.02
CA LEU A 344 -0.17 15.00 8.12
C LEU A 344 0.19 16.01 9.22
N ALA A 345 1.47 16.11 9.58
CA ALA A 345 1.92 16.84 10.78
C ALA A 345 2.18 18.33 10.55
N THR A 346 2.74 18.71 9.40
CA THR A 346 3.14 20.11 9.14
C THR A 346 1.95 21.05 9.22
N PRO A 347 0.79 20.73 8.61
CA PRO A 347 -0.34 21.62 8.67
C PRO A 347 -0.94 21.78 10.06
N GLU A 348 -1.03 20.68 10.81
CA GLU A 348 -1.55 20.68 12.17
C GLU A 348 -0.64 21.54 13.06
N THR A 349 0.67 21.35 12.93
CA THR A 349 1.71 22.16 13.60
C THR A 349 1.58 23.65 13.24
N LEU A 350 1.49 23.98 11.95
CA LEU A 350 1.30 25.37 11.51
C LEU A 350 -0.01 25.96 12.03
N SER A 351 -1.11 25.21 11.97
CA SER A 351 -2.40 25.67 12.47
C SER A 351 -2.37 25.97 13.98
N HIS A 352 -1.63 25.18 14.74
CA HIS A 352 -1.46 25.34 16.17
C HIS A 352 -0.66 26.61 16.52
N PHE A 353 0.46 26.84 15.82
CA PHE A 353 1.36 27.96 16.13
C PHE A 353 0.98 29.29 15.46
N VAL A 354 0.27 29.26 14.33
CA VAL A 354 -0.08 30.46 13.53
C VAL A 354 -1.50 30.98 13.86
N GLN A 355 -2.17 30.42 14.89
CA GLN A 355 -3.47 30.82 15.45
C GLN A 355 -4.27 31.85 14.59
N GLY A 356 -5.00 31.37 13.56
CA GLY A 356 -5.86 32.23 12.75
C GLY A 356 -5.49 32.36 11.26
N ALA A 357 -4.60 31.52 10.72
CA ALA A 357 -4.29 31.48 9.29
C ALA A 357 -4.63 30.15 8.60
N ALA A 358 -5.67 29.43 9.03
CA ALA A 358 -5.98 28.09 8.55
C ALA A 358 -6.18 28.01 7.02
N VAL A 359 -6.82 29.02 6.40
CA VAL A 359 -6.95 29.12 4.93
C VAL A 359 -5.58 29.30 4.28
N ALA A 360 -4.74 30.20 4.80
CA ALA A 360 -3.41 30.43 4.26
C ALA A 360 -2.53 29.17 4.38
N THR A 361 -2.55 28.50 5.53
CA THR A 361 -1.86 27.22 5.76
C THR A 361 -2.35 26.15 4.79
N GLY A 362 -3.66 26.02 4.60
CA GLY A 362 -4.24 25.08 3.66
C GLY A 362 -3.80 25.36 2.22
N LEU A 363 -3.84 26.62 1.78
CA LEU A 363 -3.40 27.01 0.43
C LEU A 363 -1.89 26.84 0.23
N VAL A 364 -1.06 27.22 1.20
CA VAL A 364 0.40 27.03 1.13
C VAL A 364 0.74 25.54 1.05
N THR A 365 0.07 24.72 1.85
CA THR A 365 0.25 23.27 1.84
C THR A 365 -0.22 22.68 0.50
N TYR A 366 -1.31 23.18 -0.06
CA TYR A 366 -1.81 22.78 -1.37
C TYR A 366 -0.81 23.11 -2.50
N VAL A 367 -0.25 24.33 -2.50
CA VAL A 367 0.76 24.76 -3.47
C VAL A 367 2.05 23.94 -3.31
N ALA A 368 2.51 23.71 -2.08
CA ALA A 368 3.66 22.84 -1.81
C ALA A 368 3.42 21.41 -2.31
N GLY A 369 2.21 20.88 -2.10
CA GLY A 369 1.79 19.59 -2.60
C GLY A 369 1.80 19.50 -4.13
N LEU A 370 1.29 20.54 -4.82
CA LEU A 370 1.34 20.62 -6.29
C LEU A 370 2.78 20.70 -6.80
N ALA A 371 3.66 21.44 -6.11
CA ALA A 371 5.07 21.53 -6.45
C ALA A 371 5.77 20.17 -6.29
N LEU A 372 5.54 19.46 -5.18
CA LEU A 372 6.04 18.10 -4.98
C LEU A 372 5.51 17.15 -6.05
N PHE A 373 4.20 17.18 -6.33
CA PHE A 373 3.61 16.37 -7.38
C PHE A 373 4.28 16.63 -8.73
N TYR A 374 4.48 17.90 -9.10
CA TYR A 374 5.14 18.30 -10.35
C TYR A 374 6.60 17.83 -10.40
N VAL A 375 7.36 17.99 -9.31
CA VAL A 375 8.77 17.56 -9.20
C VAL A 375 8.88 16.04 -9.34
N GLY A 376 8.00 15.28 -8.70
CA GLY A 376 7.93 13.82 -8.79
C GLY A 376 7.55 13.36 -10.20
N ASP A 377 6.53 13.98 -10.79
CA ASP A 377 6.05 13.67 -12.14
C ASP A 377 7.11 13.94 -13.21
N ARG A 378 7.89 15.01 -13.08
CA ARG A 378 9.01 15.34 -13.96
C ARG A 378 10.26 14.49 -13.72
N ARG A 379 10.22 13.58 -12.76
CA ARG A 379 11.34 12.71 -12.34
C ARG A 379 12.61 13.47 -11.96
N LEU A 380 12.46 14.64 -11.33
CA LEU A 380 13.59 15.50 -10.94
C LEU A 380 14.31 15.00 -9.67
N THR A 381 13.76 13.99 -8.99
CA THR A 381 14.32 13.40 -7.77
C THR A 381 14.71 11.94 -7.99
N ARG A 382 15.57 11.41 -7.11
CA ARG A 382 15.98 9.99 -7.14
C ARG A 382 14.82 9.03 -6.87
N LEU A 383 13.78 9.50 -6.20
CA LEU A 383 12.58 8.75 -5.83
C LEU A 383 11.32 9.45 -6.38
N PRO A 384 11.16 9.51 -7.71
CA PRO A 384 10.13 10.34 -8.31
C PRO A 384 8.71 9.91 -7.93
N ILE A 385 8.51 8.60 -7.76
CA ILE A 385 7.24 8.02 -7.33
C ILE A 385 6.88 8.46 -5.90
N VAL A 386 7.84 8.48 -4.97
CA VAL A 386 7.59 8.90 -3.58
C VAL A 386 7.18 10.36 -3.54
N VAL A 387 7.91 11.21 -4.26
CA VAL A 387 7.63 12.64 -4.31
C VAL A 387 6.30 12.93 -5.00
N GLU A 388 5.96 12.17 -6.05
CA GLU A 388 4.66 12.25 -6.73
C GLU A 388 3.50 11.85 -5.80
N VAL A 389 3.62 10.71 -5.11
CA VAL A 389 2.61 10.22 -4.16
C VAL A 389 2.46 11.19 -2.99
N ALA A 390 3.57 11.64 -2.42
CA ALA A 390 3.59 12.62 -1.34
C ALA A 390 2.86 13.91 -1.76
N GLY A 391 3.21 14.46 -2.92
CA GLY A 391 2.55 15.64 -3.47
C GLY A 391 1.05 15.44 -3.67
N THR A 392 0.65 14.29 -4.21
CA THR A 392 -0.77 13.94 -4.41
C THR A 392 -1.54 13.87 -3.09
N VAL A 393 -0.98 13.18 -2.09
CA VAL A 393 -1.59 13.08 -0.75
C VAL A 393 -1.67 14.45 -0.09
N THR A 394 -0.62 15.27 -0.22
CA THR A 394 -0.58 16.66 0.27
C THR A 394 -1.73 17.48 -0.30
N VAL A 395 -1.88 17.44 -1.63
CA VAL A 395 -2.93 18.16 -2.36
C VAL A 395 -4.32 17.70 -1.90
N LEU A 396 -4.53 16.41 -1.67
CA LEU A 396 -5.81 15.86 -1.21
C LEU A 396 -6.13 16.17 0.26
N ALA A 397 -5.13 16.27 1.13
CA ALA A 397 -5.30 16.57 2.55
C ALA A 397 -5.48 18.07 2.82
N SER A 398 -4.87 18.92 1.99
CA SER A 398 -4.85 20.37 2.20
C SER A 398 -6.22 21.05 2.36
N PRO A 399 -7.27 20.66 1.63
CA PRO A 399 -8.63 21.19 1.80
C PRO A 399 -9.17 21.04 3.23
N ALA A 400 -8.81 19.96 3.92
CA ALA A 400 -9.26 19.72 5.30
C ALA A 400 -8.73 20.78 6.28
N LEU A 401 -7.57 21.35 5.99
CA LEU A 401 -6.94 22.39 6.81
C LEU A 401 -7.69 23.71 6.77
N THR A 402 -8.37 23.99 5.65
CA THR A 402 -9.16 25.21 5.48
C THR A 402 -10.48 25.17 6.27
N TRP A 403 -10.85 24.01 6.81
CA TRP A 403 -12.13 23.78 7.50
C TRP A 403 -12.35 24.72 8.69
N ASN A 404 -11.32 24.90 9.54
CA ASN A 404 -11.43 25.68 10.78
C ASN A 404 -11.91 27.12 10.54
N GLN A 405 -11.69 27.65 9.34
CA GLN A 405 -12.17 28.98 8.97
C GLN A 405 -13.38 28.89 8.03
N TRP A 406 -13.35 28.01 7.03
CA TRP A 406 -14.34 27.98 5.96
C TRP A 406 -14.98 26.59 5.81
N HIS A 407 -15.87 26.26 6.76
CA HIS A 407 -16.54 24.97 6.87
C HIS A 407 -17.27 24.52 5.57
N GLY A 408 -17.91 25.44 4.83
CA GLY A 408 -18.57 25.07 3.56
C GLY A 408 -17.60 24.84 2.39
N PHE A 409 -16.47 25.53 2.38
CA PHE A 409 -15.51 25.51 1.27
C PHE A 409 -14.65 24.25 1.31
N ALA A 410 -14.08 23.91 2.46
CA ALA A 410 -13.18 22.77 2.65
C ALA A 410 -13.66 21.45 1.98
N PRO A 411 -14.89 20.96 2.19
CA PRO A 411 -15.33 19.68 1.64
C PRO A 411 -15.59 19.76 0.12
N THR A 412 -16.05 20.91 -0.39
CA THR A 412 -16.26 21.12 -1.83
C THR A 412 -14.93 21.26 -2.59
N PHE A 413 -13.99 22.01 -2.01
CA PHE A 413 -12.62 22.13 -2.50
C PHE A 413 -11.90 20.77 -2.48
N GLY A 414 -12.10 19.97 -1.44
CA GLY A 414 -11.60 18.60 -1.33
C GLY A 414 -12.13 17.67 -2.40
N ALA A 415 -13.44 17.66 -2.63
CA ALA A 415 -14.03 16.86 -3.71
C ALA A 415 -13.56 17.32 -5.10
N ALA A 416 -13.50 18.63 -5.36
CA ALA A 416 -13.02 19.17 -6.63
C ALA A 416 -11.56 18.77 -6.90
N THR A 417 -10.71 18.85 -5.88
CA THR A 417 -9.31 18.40 -5.93
C THR A 417 -9.24 16.91 -6.24
N ALA A 418 -10.02 16.09 -5.54
CA ALA A 418 -10.05 14.65 -5.75
C ALA A 418 -10.49 14.27 -7.17
N VAL A 419 -11.51 14.93 -7.73
CA VAL A 419 -11.89 14.79 -9.15
C VAL A 419 -10.73 15.17 -10.07
N GLY A 420 -10.07 16.31 -9.80
CA GLY A 420 -8.91 16.75 -10.58
C GLY A 420 -7.78 15.72 -10.61
N VAL A 421 -7.48 15.10 -9.48
CA VAL A 421 -6.48 14.03 -9.36
C VAL A 421 -6.91 12.77 -10.13
N VAL A 422 -8.19 12.38 -10.07
CA VAL A 422 -8.72 11.26 -10.89
C VAL A 422 -8.57 11.56 -12.38
N VAL A 423 -9.02 12.73 -12.83
CA VAL A 423 -8.95 13.14 -14.24
C VAL A 423 -7.50 13.18 -14.71
N LEU A 424 -6.59 13.72 -13.90
CA LEU A 424 -5.16 13.75 -14.22
C LEU A 424 -4.58 12.34 -14.33
N GLY A 425 -5.01 11.41 -13.47
CA GLY A 425 -4.59 10.02 -13.50
C GLY A 425 -5.04 9.30 -14.77
N ILE A 426 -6.27 9.55 -15.20
CA ILE A 426 -6.82 9.04 -16.47
C ILE A 426 -6.10 9.65 -17.68
N VAL A 427 -5.84 10.96 -17.66
CA VAL A 427 -5.20 11.66 -18.79
C VAL A 427 -3.76 11.20 -19.00
N ARG A 428 -3.07 10.81 -17.92
CA ARG A 428 -1.65 10.40 -17.94
C ARG A 428 -1.43 8.90 -17.83
N ASP A 429 -2.49 8.09 -17.90
CA ASP A 429 -2.44 6.63 -17.72
C ASP A 429 -1.73 6.20 -16.41
N LYS A 430 -1.87 7.00 -15.34
CA LYS A 430 -1.29 6.72 -14.02
C LYS A 430 -2.35 6.15 -13.08
N LEU A 431 -2.39 4.82 -12.99
CA LEU A 431 -3.34 4.09 -12.13
C LEU A 431 -3.30 4.55 -10.66
N MET A 432 -2.10 4.73 -10.11
CA MET A 432 -1.92 5.15 -8.71
C MET A 432 -2.52 6.52 -8.42
N LEU A 433 -2.43 7.45 -9.39
CA LEU A 433 -2.99 8.78 -9.27
C LEU A 433 -4.52 8.73 -9.27
N SER A 434 -5.10 7.94 -10.19
CA SER A 434 -6.55 7.73 -10.22
C SER A 434 -7.07 7.05 -8.95
N ALA A 435 -6.33 6.09 -8.41
CA ALA A 435 -6.65 5.44 -7.15
C ALA A 435 -6.62 6.43 -5.97
N ALA A 436 -5.58 7.26 -5.87
CA ALA A 436 -5.47 8.29 -4.83
C ALA A 436 -6.62 9.31 -4.91
N GLY A 437 -6.97 9.79 -6.11
CA GLY A 437 -8.12 10.67 -6.29
C GLY A 437 -9.44 10.01 -5.90
N SER A 438 -9.59 8.70 -6.13
CA SER A 438 -10.78 7.93 -5.73
C SER A 438 -10.89 7.78 -4.22
N VAL A 439 -9.77 7.56 -3.52
CA VAL A 439 -9.70 7.59 -2.05
C VAL A 439 -10.05 8.99 -1.52
N GLY A 440 -9.56 10.05 -2.18
CA GLY A 440 -9.92 11.43 -1.87
C GLY A 440 -11.44 11.67 -1.97
N LEU A 441 -12.10 11.13 -3.00
CA LEU A 441 -13.56 11.20 -3.13
C LEU A 441 -14.28 10.42 -2.03
N LEU A 442 -13.79 9.23 -1.69
CA LEU A 442 -14.33 8.43 -0.60
C LEU A 442 -14.33 9.13 0.75
N VAL A 443 -13.35 10.01 1.00
CA VAL A 443 -13.28 10.81 2.23
C VAL A 443 -14.15 12.06 2.12
N ASN A 444 -14.06 12.79 1.01
CA ASN A 444 -14.71 14.09 0.87
C ASN A 444 -16.21 14.00 0.60
N ILE A 445 -16.71 12.96 -0.06
CA ILE A 445 -18.16 12.80 -0.35
C ILE A 445 -18.96 12.58 0.95
N PRO A 446 -18.62 11.63 1.84
CA PRO A 446 -19.29 11.51 3.14
C PRO A 446 -19.22 12.81 3.94
N TRP A 447 -18.09 13.52 3.86
CA TRP A 447 -17.94 14.80 4.54
C TRP A 447 -18.89 15.87 4.02
N ILE A 448 -19.00 16.02 2.69
CA ILE A 448 -20.02 16.88 2.04
C ILE A 448 -21.42 16.48 2.51
N ILE A 449 -21.71 15.18 2.56
CA ILE A 449 -23.03 14.67 2.94
C ILE A 449 -23.38 15.06 4.38
N VAL A 450 -22.49 14.80 5.34
CA VAL A 450 -22.70 15.11 6.75
C VAL A 450 -22.94 16.62 6.94
N TRP A 451 -22.20 17.45 6.20
CA TRP A 451 -22.29 18.90 6.34
C TRP A 451 -23.51 19.52 5.65
N TYR A 452 -23.79 19.15 4.40
CA TYR A 452 -24.85 19.76 3.60
C TYR A 452 -26.22 19.11 3.78
N PHE A 453 -26.29 17.89 4.32
CA PHE A 453 -27.54 17.15 4.53
C PHE A 453 -27.68 16.63 5.98
N PRO A 454 -27.72 17.52 6.98
CA PRO A 454 -27.90 17.11 8.37
C PRO A 454 -29.26 16.40 8.55
N GLY A 455 -29.24 15.11 8.93
CA GLY A 455 -30.44 14.31 9.21
C GLY A 455 -30.13 12.87 9.64
N GLN A 456 -30.77 12.39 10.72
CA GLN A 456 -30.38 11.21 11.53
C GLN A 456 -30.47 9.82 10.85
N GLY A 457 -30.81 9.71 9.55
CA GLY A 457 -30.99 8.40 8.89
C GLY A 457 -30.30 8.22 7.55
N ARG A 458 -29.65 9.24 6.99
CA ARG A 458 -29.16 9.20 5.60
C ARG A 458 -27.72 8.71 5.47
N VAL A 459 -26.91 8.87 6.51
CA VAL A 459 -25.48 8.55 6.51
C VAL A 459 -25.21 7.05 6.27
N PRO A 460 -25.87 6.10 6.97
CA PRO A 460 -25.63 4.68 6.74
C PRO A 460 -26.06 4.22 5.34
N LEU A 461 -27.17 4.78 4.83
CA LEU A 461 -27.73 4.44 3.53
C LEU A 461 -26.85 4.98 2.38
N LEU A 462 -26.27 6.17 2.55
CA LEU A 462 -25.34 6.74 1.58
C LEU A 462 -23.97 6.04 1.59
N ILE A 463 -23.49 5.56 2.75
CA ILE A 463 -22.29 4.71 2.83
C ILE A 463 -22.54 3.37 2.12
N ALA A 464 -23.72 2.76 2.33
CA ALA A 464 -24.09 1.52 1.65
C ALA A 464 -24.20 1.70 0.13
N VAL A 465 -24.83 2.80 -0.34
CA VAL A 465 -24.96 3.12 -1.76
C VAL A 465 -23.60 3.44 -2.38
N SER A 466 -22.74 4.19 -1.69
CA SER A 466 -21.35 4.45 -2.11
C SER A 466 -20.55 3.16 -2.25
N GLY A 467 -20.62 2.27 -1.26
CA GLY A 467 -19.97 0.96 -1.30
C GLY A 467 -20.47 0.11 -2.46
N ALA A 468 -21.77 0.06 -2.69
CA ALA A 468 -22.38 -0.66 -3.82
C ALA A 468 -21.97 -0.07 -5.18
N LEU A 469 -21.88 1.25 -5.29
CA LEU A 469 -21.47 1.95 -6.52
C LEU A 469 -20.00 1.64 -6.86
N ILE A 470 -19.10 1.68 -5.86
CA ILE A 470 -17.69 1.32 -6.02
C ILE A 470 -17.55 -0.14 -6.43
N LEU A 471 -18.33 -1.04 -5.81
CA LEU A 471 -18.37 -2.45 -6.19
C LEU A 471 -18.81 -2.63 -7.65
N CYS A 472 -19.86 -1.91 -8.07
CA CYS A 472 -20.39 -1.98 -9.43
C CYS A 472 -19.36 -1.47 -10.46
N ILE A 473 -18.68 -0.36 -10.16
CA ILE A 473 -17.62 0.20 -11.01
C ILE A 473 -16.44 -0.77 -11.11
N ALA A 474 -16.01 -1.38 -10.00
CA ALA A 474 -14.94 -2.37 -10.00
C ALA A 474 -15.28 -3.59 -10.88
N VAL A 475 -16.52 -4.10 -10.79
CA VAL A 475 -17.01 -5.20 -11.62
C VAL A 475 -17.09 -4.82 -13.10
N LEU A 476 -17.54 -3.61 -13.42
CA LEU A 476 -17.61 -3.11 -14.80
C LEU A 476 -16.22 -2.95 -15.42
N LEU A 477 -15.24 -2.45 -14.66
CA LEU A 477 -13.85 -2.35 -15.11
C LEU A 477 -13.23 -3.73 -15.33
N ALA A 478 -13.50 -4.70 -14.45
CA ALA A 478 -13.03 -6.07 -14.61
C ALA A 478 -13.63 -6.75 -15.87
N ARG A 479 -14.92 -6.54 -16.16
CA ARG A 479 -15.59 -7.11 -17.34
C ARG A 479 -15.10 -6.49 -18.66
N THR A 480 -14.89 -5.18 -18.68
CA THR A 480 -14.47 -4.48 -19.91
C THR A 480 -13.03 -4.75 -20.30
N GLY A 481 -12.16 -5.13 -19.34
CA GLY A 481 -10.81 -5.61 -19.62
C GLY A 481 -10.74 -6.93 -20.39
N HIS A 482 -11.75 -7.80 -20.25
CA HIS A 482 -11.74 -9.15 -20.80
C HIS A 482 -12.05 -9.23 -22.31
N HIS A 483 -12.73 -8.23 -22.88
CA HIS A 483 -13.13 -8.25 -24.29
C HIS A 483 -12.05 -7.79 -25.29
N ARG A 484 -10.85 -7.37 -24.83
CA ARG A 484 -9.76 -6.90 -25.70
C ARG A 484 -8.82 -8.00 -26.22
N HIS A 485 -9.11 -9.27 -25.95
CA HIS A 485 -8.28 -10.41 -26.38
C HIS A 485 -9.03 -11.41 -27.27
N ARG A 486 -9.83 -10.92 -28.23
CA ARG A 486 -10.08 -11.72 -29.43
C ARG A 486 -8.96 -11.42 -30.43
N PRO A 487 -8.04 -12.36 -30.70
CA PRO A 487 -7.16 -12.22 -31.85
C PRO A 487 -8.05 -12.10 -33.10
N ALA A 488 -7.81 -11.07 -33.90
CA ALA A 488 -8.33 -11.03 -35.26
C ALA A 488 -7.69 -12.24 -35.98
N LEU A 489 -8.54 -13.18 -36.40
CA LEU A 489 -8.16 -14.28 -37.27
C LEU A 489 -7.89 -13.76 -38.68
#